data_AF-A0A2U9P1U9-F1
#
_entry.id   AF-A0A2U9P1U9-F1
#
_cell.length_a   1.000
_cell.length_b   1.000
_cell.length_c   1.000
_cell.angle_alpha   90.00
_cell.angle_beta   90.00
_cell.angle_gamma   90.00
#
_symmetry.space_group_name_H-M   'P 1'
#
loop_
_entity.id
_entity.type
_entity.pdbx_description
1 polymer ?
#
loop_
_entity_poly.entity_id
_entity_poly.type
_entity_poly.pdbx_seq_one_letter_code
_entity_poly.pdbx_strand_id
1 'polypeptide(L)' 'MVLKGRTTAELADAVLPALTSTVTVLKEQGEAPAADFRSTVLIALESAARSTKGGPGPAVTDMIRKITEALDAA' A
#
# COMPACT_ATOMS: atom_id res chain seq x y z
N MET A 1 -6.55 5.21 15.23
CA MET A 1 -6.17 6.53 14.69
C MET A 1 -7.10 6.82 13.51
N VAL A 2 -7.84 7.93 13.52
CA VAL A 2 -8.76 8.28 12.42
C VAL A 2 -7.98 9.06 11.38
N LEU A 3 -8.04 8.64 10.11
CA LEU A 3 -7.50 9.44 9.00
C LEU A 3 -8.28 10.76 8.94
N LYS A 4 -7.58 11.89 9.07
CA LYS A 4 -8.19 13.22 9.02
C LYS A 4 -8.23 13.69 7.57
N GLY A 5 -9.41 13.66 6.96
CA GLY A 5 -9.67 14.21 5.63
C GLY A 5 -11.15 14.57 5.48
N ARG A 6 -11.44 15.67 4.80
CA ARG A 6 -12.77 16.16 4.45
C ARG A 6 -13.26 15.58 3.12
N THR A 7 -12.34 15.04 2.33
CA THR A 7 -12.62 14.43 1.03
C THR A 7 -11.91 13.08 0.88
N THR A 8 -12.43 12.23 0.00
CA THR A 8 -11.78 10.96 -0.38
C THR A 8 -10.40 11.17 -1.00
N ALA A 9 -10.17 12.31 -1.68
CA ALA A 9 -8.87 12.67 -2.22
C ALA A 9 -7.87 12.97 -1.09
N GLU A 10 -8.25 13.79 -0.10
CA GLU A 10 -7.39 14.08 1.06
C GLU A 10 -7.04 12.81 1.86
N LEU A 11 -7.98 11.88 1.97
CA LEU A 11 -7.72 10.58 2.59
C LEU A 11 -6.74 9.74 1.76
N ALA A 12 -6.90 9.71 0.43
CA ALA A 12 -5.99 9.00 -0.46
C ALA A 12 -4.57 9.59 -0.42
N ASP A 13 -4.44 10.91 -0.34
CA ASP A 13 -3.16 11.62 -0.22
C ASP A 13 -2.44 11.28 1.09
N ALA A 14 -3.17 10.96 2.15
CA ALA A 14 -2.59 10.56 3.43
C ALA A 14 -2.18 9.07 3.49
N VAL A 15 -2.80 8.20 2.68
CA VAL A 15 -2.63 6.74 2.79
C VAL A 15 -1.25 6.29 2.30
N LEU A 16 -0.78 6.79 1.15
CA LEU A 16 0.51 6.34 0.60
C LEU A 16 1.70 6.75 1.48
N PRO A 17 1.81 8.00 1.98
CA PRO A 17 2.86 8.38 2.91
C PRO A 17 2.81 7.60 4.24
N ALA A 18 1.60 7.23 4.70
CA ALA A 18 1.44 6.43 5.91
C ALA A 18 1.96 4.99 5.72
N LEU A 19 1.82 4.41 4.53
CA LEU A 19 2.40 3.11 4.20
C LEU A 19 3.93 3.16 4.21
N THR A 20 4.54 4.17 3.57
CA THR A 20 5.99 4.39 3.63
C THR A 20 6.46 4.52 5.07
N SER A 21 5.79 5.36 5.86
CA SER A 21 6.13 5.56 7.28
C SER A 21 6.03 4.27 8.09
N THR A 22 5.03 3.43 7.81
CA THR A 22 4.87 2.12 8.45
C THR A 22 6.07 1.22 8.17
N VAL A 23 6.51 1.14 6.91
CA VAL A 23 7.68 0.33 6.55
C VAL A 23 8.95 0.87 7.20
N THR A 24 9.14 2.20 7.24
CA THR A 24 10.28 2.82 7.94
C THR A 24 10.31 2.43 9.42
N VAL A 25 9.18 2.55 10.13
CA VAL A 25 9.07 2.17 11.55
C VAL A 25 9.26 0.67 11.76
N LEU A 26 8.85 -0.18 10.81
CA LEU A 26 9.10 -1.62 10.89
C LEU A 26 10.58 -1.96 10.70
N LYS A 27 11.29 -1.25 9.81
CA LYS A 27 12.75 -1.43 9.63
C LYS A 27 13.53 -1.10 10.90
N GLU A 28 13.08 -0.13 11.69
CA GLU A 28 13.66 0.18 13.00
C GLU A 28 13.55 -1.00 14.00
N GLN A 29 12.59 -1.90 13.80
CA GLN A 29 12.39 -3.11 14.61
C GLN A 29 13.14 -4.33 14.06
N GLY A 30 13.71 -4.22 12.85
CA GLY A 30 14.46 -5.26 12.15
C GLY A 30 14.04 -5.39 10.68
N GLU A 31 14.91 -6.00 9.86
CA GLU A 31 14.63 -6.17 8.42
C GLU A 31 13.51 -7.17 8.14
N ALA A 32 13.38 -8.23 8.94
CA ALA A 32 12.35 -9.26 8.75
C ALA A 32 10.91 -8.72 8.92
N PRO A 33 10.57 -7.94 9.98
CA PRO A 33 9.25 -7.32 10.11
C PRO A 33 8.81 -6.47 8.91
N ALA A 34 9.73 -5.69 8.33
CA ALA A 34 9.45 -4.86 7.16
C ALA A 34 9.22 -5.71 5.90
N ALA A 35 10.03 -6.75 5.71
CA ALA A 35 9.90 -7.68 4.59
C ALA A 35 8.58 -8.48 4.65
N ASP A 36 8.20 -8.97 5.82
CA ASP A 36 6.96 -9.72 6.04
C ASP A 36 5.73 -8.86 5.77
N PHE A 37 5.73 -7.62 6.27
CA PHE A 37 4.65 -6.66 6.01
C PHE A 37 4.53 -6.36 4.51
N ARG A 38 5.65 -6.01 3.85
CA ARG A 38 5.67 -5.75 2.40
C ARG A 38 5.13 -6.94 1.61
N SER A 39 5.63 -8.14 1.89
CA SER A 39 5.18 -9.39 1.24
C SER A 39 3.68 -9.62 1.40
N THR A 40 3.16 -9.47 2.62
CA THR A 40 1.74 -9.64 2.92
C THR A 40 0.86 -8.67 2.13
N VAL A 41 1.25 -7.40 2.06
CA VAL A 41 0.50 -6.40 1.28
C VAL A 41 0.53 -6.72 -0.21
N LEU A 42 1.69 -7.12 -0.76
CA LEU A 42 1.80 -7.50 -2.17
C LEU A 42 0.92 -8.71 -2.52
N ILE A 43 0.86 -9.73 -1.66
CA ILE A 43 -0.03 -10.89 -1.83
C ILE A 43 -1.50 -10.47 -1.85
N ALA A 44 -1.89 -9.54 -0.98
CA ALA A 44 -3.25 -9.01 -0.95
C ALA A 44 -3.60 -8.26 -2.26
N LEU A 45 -2.69 -7.43 -2.77
CA LEU A 45 -2.88 -6.71 -4.03
C LEU A 45 -2.96 -7.66 -5.22
N GLU A 46 -2.10 -8.68 -5.28
CA GLU A 46 -2.13 -9.69 -6.35
C GLU A 46 -3.45 -10.48 -6.32
N SER A 47 -3.93 -10.81 -5.12
CA SER A 47 -5.23 -11.48 -4.94
C SER A 47 -6.39 -10.58 -5.38
N ALA A 48 -6.33 -9.28 -5.08
CA ALA A 48 -7.31 -8.30 -5.54
C ALA A 48 -7.30 -8.11 -7.06
N ALA A 49 -6.12 -8.12 -7.70
CA ALA A 49 -5.99 -8.04 -9.15
C ALA A 49 -6.59 -9.28 -9.85
N ARG A 50 -6.42 -10.46 -9.25
CA ARG A 50 -6.95 -11.73 -9.79
C ARG A 50 -8.45 -11.90 -9.58
N SER A 51 -9.03 -11.31 -8.54
CA SER A 51 -10.46 -11.47 -8.23
C SER A 51 -11.37 -10.68 -9.20
N THR A 52 -10.84 -9.69 -9.92
CA THR A 52 -11.57 -8.98 -10.97
C THR A 52 -11.68 -9.79 -12.26
N LYS A 53 -12.92 -10.08 -12.69
CA LYS A 53 -13.21 -10.76 -13.97
C LYS A 53 -12.71 -9.89 -15.13
N GLY A 54 -11.73 -10.40 -15.89
CA GLY A 54 -11.05 -9.65 -16.96
C GLY A 54 -9.78 -8.92 -16.51
N GLY A 55 -9.33 -9.12 -15.26
CA GLY A 55 -8.16 -8.47 -14.69
C GLY A 55 -8.46 -7.10 -14.11
N PRO A 56 -7.45 -6.44 -13.51
CA PRO A 56 -7.60 -5.10 -12.95
C PRO A 56 -7.80 -4.07 -14.07
N GLY A 57 -8.80 -3.19 -13.91
CA GLY A 57 -8.94 -2.03 -14.77
C GLY A 57 -7.82 -1.01 -14.57
N PRO A 58 -7.65 -0.01 -15.45
CA PRO A 58 -6.52 0.94 -15.41
C PRO A 58 -6.35 1.64 -14.06
N ALA A 59 -7.44 2.08 -13.44
CA ALA A 59 -7.40 2.72 -12.12
C ALA A 59 -6.90 1.79 -11.01
N VAL A 60 -7.27 0.51 -11.05
CA VAL A 60 -6.81 -0.50 -10.08
C VAL A 60 -5.33 -0.79 -10.30
N THR A 61 -4.90 -0.94 -11.56
CA THR A 61 -3.49 -1.10 -11.92
C THR A 61 -2.63 0.06 -11.42
N ASP A 62 -3.09 1.30 -11.62
CA ASP A 62 -2.39 2.48 -11.11
C ASP A 62 -2.33 2.52 -9.58
N MET A 63 -3.40 2.12 -8.89
CA MET A 63 -3.39 2.07 -7.43
C MET A 63 -2.46 0.99 -6.89
N ILE A 64 -2.43 -0.20 -7.50
CA ILE A 64 -1.48 -1.25 -7.15
C ILE A 64 -0.05 -0.73 -7.31
N ARG A 65 0.26 -0.08 -8.44
CA ARG A 65 1.58 0.50 -8.68
C ARG A 65 1.97 1.53 -7.62
N LYS A 66 1.09 2.49 -7.31
CA LYS A 66 1.33 3.52 -6.29
C LYS A 66 1.57 2.94 -4.90
N ILE A 67 0.83 1.88 -4.53
CA ILE A 67 1.02 1.20 -3.24
C ILE A 67 2.37 0.50 -3.21
N THR A 68 2.75 -0.22 -4.27
CA THR A 68 4.08 -0.86 -4.38
C THR A 68 5.21 0.17 -4.29
N GLU A 69 5.10 1.29 -5.00
CA GLU A 69 6.07 2.40 -4.92
C GLU A 69 6.19 2.94 -3.47
N ALA A 70 5.07 3.09 -2.76
CA ALA A 70 5.08 3.56 -1.38
C ALA A 70 5.73 2.58 -0.40
N LEU A 71 5.57 1.27 -0.60
CA LEU A 71 6.24 0.23 0.20
C LEU A 71 7.76 0.20 -0.06
N ASP A 72 8.17 0.52 -1.29
CA ASP A 72 9.57 0.45 -1.73
C ASP A 72 10.36 1.72 -1.44
N ALA A 73 9.67 2.84 -1.19
CA ALA A 73 10.29 4.14 -0.90
C ALA A 73 10.91 4.26 0.51
N ALA A 74 10.61 3.31 1.40
CA ALA A 74 11.14 3.27 2.76
C ALA A 74 12.51 2.62 2.83
#